data_AF-A0A6V7VLC2-F1
#
_entry.id   AF-A0A6V7VLC2-F1
#
_cell.length_a   1.000
_cell.length_b   1.000
_cell.length_c   1.000
_cell.angle_alpha   90.00
_cell.angle_beta   90.00
_cell.angle_gamma   90.00
#
_symmetry.space_group_name_H-M   'P 1'
#
loop_
_entity.id
_entity.type
_entity.pdbx_description
1 polymer ?
#
loop_
_entity_poly.entity_id
_entity_poly.type
_entity_poly.pdbx_seq_one_letter_code
_entity_poly.pdbx_strand_id
1 'polypeptide(L)'
;MRIGLKNLNTNKYIYFTAKYVSNVIEKVESYYTPQTSWNDNDIFGCGLVYPPNNKMNEFPYIFLTKNGKQIGKGILLKDNFESYKLFVTLEGCSVEANFGNNLEIKPFKYDISNHLVVTEFY
;
A
#
# COMPACT_ATOMS: atom_id res chain seq x y z
N MET A 1 3.06 -13.88 4.57
CA MET A 1 2.39 -13.09 3.51
C MET A 1 3.14 -11.78 3.26
N ARG A 2 3.23 -11.34 2.01
CA ARG A 2 3.70 -10.01 1.59
C ARG A 2 2.66 -9.39 0.67
N ILE A 3 2.36 -8.11 0.83
CA ILE A 3 1.49 -7.35 -0.08
C ILE A 3 2.27 -6.14 -0.55
N GLY A 4 2.16 -5.76 -1.82
CA GLY A 4 2.93 -4.62 -2.30
C GLY A 4 2.68 -4.24 -3.73
N LEU A 5 3.48 -3.28 -4.20
CA LEU A 5 3.50 -2.78 -5.55
C LEU A 5 4.86 -3.06 -6.18
N LYS A 6 4.84 -3.69 -7.36
CA LYS A 6 5.99 -3.85 -8.24
C LYS A 6 5.92 -2.76 -9.31
N ASN A 7 6.98 -2.01 -9.48
CA ASN A 7 7.11 -1.12 -10.63
C ASN A 7 7.23 -1.97 -11.91
N LEU A 8 6.52 -1.64 -12.99
CA LEU A 8 6.60 -2.40 -14.23
C LEU A 8 7.79 -2.00 -15.12
N ASN A 9 8.24 -0.75 -15.00
CA ASN A 9 9.36 -0.19 -15.76
C ASN A 9 10.71 -0.50 -15.12
N THR A 10 10.73 -0.91 -13.85
CA THR A 10 11.95 -1.26 -13.12
C THR A 10 11.77 -2.56 -12.33
N ASN A 11 12.86 -3.17 -11.87
CA ASN A 11 12.79 -4.30 -10.93
C ASN A 11 12.64 -3.85 -9.47
N LYS A 12 12.13 -2.63 -9.20
CA LYS A 12 11.93 -2.08 -7.85
C LYS A 12 10.59 -2.53 -7.27
N TYR A 13 10.58 -2.80 -5.97
CA TYR A 13 9.40 -3.29 -5.24
C TYR A 13 9.20 -2.48 -3.96
N ILE A 14 7.93 -2.27 -3.63
CA ILE A 14 7.52 -1.77 -2.31
C ILE A 14 6.57 -2.81 -1.75
N TYR A 15 6.87 -3.33 -0.57
CA TYR A 15 6.03 -4.34 0.02
C TYR A 15 5.98 -4.25 1.53
N PHE A 16 4.97 -4.91 2.06
CA PHE A 16 4.58 -4.88 3.43
C PHE A 16 4.49 -6.30 3.96
N THR A 17 4.97 -6.49 5.17
CA THR A 17 4.94 -7.74 5.92
C THR A 17 4.34 -7.49 7.29
N ALA A 18 4.04 -8.57 8.04
CA ALA A 18 3.55 -8.48 9.40
C ALA A 18 4.46 -7.74 10.39
N LYS A 19 5.74 -7.55 10.03
CA LYS A 19 6.76 -6.98 10.93
C LYS A 19 7.31 -5.64 10.43
N TYR A 20 7.32 -5.42 9.11
CA TYR A 20 7.99 -4.28 8.48
C TYR A 20 7.29 -3.85 7.19
N VAL A 21 7.36 -2.56 6.91
CA VAL A 21 7.35 -2.01 5.55
C VAL A 21 8.76 -2.14 4.98
N SER A 22 8.91 -2.54 3.72
CA SER A 22 10.20 -2.50 3.03
C SER A 22 10.05 -1.86 1.66
N ASN A 23 10.83 -0.81 1.44
CA ASN A 23 11.01 -0.13 0.18
C ASN A 23 12.33 -0.61 -0.43
N VAL A 24 12.26 -1.33 -1.55
CA VAL A 24 13.45 -1.82 -2.26
C VAL A 24 13.64 -0.94 -3.50
N ILE A 25 14.14 0.27 -3.27
CA ILE A 25 14.63 1.20 -4.30
C ILE A 25 16.15 1.18 -4.20
N GLU A 26 16.82 0.30 -4.96
CA GLU A 26 18.29 0.13 -5.04
C GLU A 26 19.03 -0.21 -3.72
N LYS A 27 18.43 0.08 -2.56
CA LYS A 27 18.83 -0.21 -1.19
C LYS A 27 17.55 -0.61 -0.43
N VAL A 28 17.64 -1.60 0.45
CA VAL A 28 16.49 -2.03 1.27
C VAL A 28 16.30 -1.00 2.38
N GLU A 29 15.35 -0.07 2.21
CA GLU A 29 14.88 0.81 3.29
C GLU A 29 13.68 0.11 3.96
N SER A 30 13.89 -0.42 5.17
CA SER A 30 12.82 -1.04 5.95
C SER A 30 12.35 -0.13 7.07
N TYR A 31 11.04 0.11 7.15
CA TYR A 31 10.41 0.89 8.21
C TYR A 31 9.57 -0.03 9.11
N TYR A 32 9.68 0.14 10.41
CA TYR A 32 8.86 -0.59 11.36
C TYR A 32 7.41 -0.09 11.32
N THR A 33 6.47 -1.01 11.11
CA THR A 33 5.04 -0.70 11.29
C THR A 33 4.66 -0.87 12.76
N PRO A 34 3.96 0.10 13.38
CA PRO A 34 3.58 0.02 14.79
C PRO A 34 2.57 -1.10 15.12
N GLN A 35 2.04 -1.83 14.13
CA GLN A 35 1.18 -3.01 14.35
C GLN A 35 1.91 -4.30 13.97
N THR A 36 2.02 -5.20 14.94
CA THR A 36 3.03 -6.27 15.01
C THR A 36 2.50 -7.69 14.77
N SER A 37 1.20 -7.88 14.51
CA SER A 37 0.65 -9.18 14.16
C SER A 37 -0.43 -9.11 13.08
N TRP A 38 -0.37 -10.08 12.17
CA TRP A 38 -1.40 -10.37 11.20
C TRP A 38 -2.12 -11.64 11.68
N ASN A 39 -3.43 -11.56 11.85
CA ASN A 39 -4.26 -12.64 12.38
C ASN A 39 -5.28 -13.09 11.33
N ASP A 40 -5.89 -14.23 11.57
CA ASP A 40 -7.00 -14.72 10.77
C ASP A 40 -8.13 -13.68 10.73
N ASN A 41 -8.74 -13.53 9.55
CA ASN A 41 -9.82 -12.57 9.26
C ASN A 41 -9.40 -11.08 9.25
N ASP A 42 -8.12 -10.75 9.43
CA ASP A 42 -7.65 -9.37 9.20
C ASP A 42 -7.83 -8.98 7.73
N ILE A 43 -8.45 -7.81 7.49
CA ILE A 43 -8.65 -7.25 6.15
C ILE A 43 -7.57 -6.20 5.90
N PHE A 44 -6.74 -6.42 4.89
CA PHE A 44 -5.71 -5.49 4.48
C PHE A 44 -6.10 -4.74 3.20
N GLY A 45 -5.80 -3.44 3.17
CA GLY A 45 -5.94 -2.61 1.98
C GLY A 45 -4.63 -1.93 1.64
N CYS A 46 -4.35 -1.77 0.36
CA CYS A 46 -3.19 -1.04 -0.17
C CYS A 46 -3.71 0.03 -1.13
N GLY A 47 -3.40 1.29 -0.84
CA GLY A 47 -3.78 2.43 -1.68
C GLY A 47 -2.55 3.08 -2.30
N LEU A 48 -2.65 3.44 -3.58
CA LEU A 48 -1.68 4.25 -4.30
C LEU A 48 -2.37 5.57 -4.67
N VAL A 49 -1.77 6.68 -4.26
CA VAL A 49 -2.30 8.01 -4.51
C VAL A 49 -1.35 8.74 -5.45
N TYR A 50 -1.88 9.15 -6.59
CA TYR A 50 -1.20 10.05 -7.51
C TYR A 50 -1.56 11.49 -7.16
N PRO A 51 -0.60 12.42 -7.22
CA PRO A 51 -0.90 13.83 -7.06
C PRO A 51 -1.82 14.32 -8.18
N PRO A 52 -2.66 15.33 -7.93
CA PRO A 52 -3.45 15.97 -8.97
C PRO A 52 -2.57 16.51 -10.12
N ASN A 53 -3.12 16.58 -11.34
CA ASN A 53 -2.38 17.00 -12.53
C ASN A 53 -1.73 18.40 -12.43
N ASN A 54 -2.28 19.30 -11.60
CA ASN A 54 -1.70 20.63 -11.37
C ASN A 54 -0.53 20.63 -10.37
N LYS A 55 -0.18 19.47 -9.81
CA LYS A 55 0.89 19.23 -8.84
C LYS A 55 1.84 18.13 -9.33
N MET A 56 2.14 18.09 -10.62
CA MET A 56 3.02 17.07 -11.25
C MET A 56 4.43 16.95 -10.63
N ASN A 57 4.88 17.97 -9.87
CA ASN A 57 6.15 17.95 -9.15
C ASN A 57 6.07 17.23 -7.79
N GLU A 58 4.87 16.88 -7.33
CA GLU A 58 4.67 16.04 -6.15
C GLU A 58 4.85 14.57 -6.55
N PHE A 59 5.29 13.76 -5.61
CA PHE A 59 5.48 12.33 -5.84
C PHE A 59 4.23 11.55 -5.43
N PRO A 60 3.90 10.43 -6.11
CA PRO A 60 2.88 9.52 -5.62
C PRO A 60 3.26 8.97 -4.25
N TYR A 61 2.27 8.47 -3.51
CA TYR A 61 2.54 7.77 -2.26
C TYR A 61 1.66 6.55 -2.09
N ILE A 62 2.16 5.61 -1.27
CA ILE A 62 1.44 4.40 -0.91
C ILE A 62 1.01 4.51 0.55
N PHE A 63 -0.20 4.07 0.86
CA PHE A 63 -0.65 3.88 2.24
C PHE A 63 -1.25 2.48 2.43
N LEU A 64 -1.17 2.00 3.67
CA LEU A 64 -1.77 0.74 4.06
C LEU A 64 -2.92 0.93 5.01
N THR A 65 -3.84 -0.02 4.96
CA THR A 65 -4.91 -0.13 5.93
C THR A 65 -5.02 -1.54 6.49
N LYS A 66 -5.43 -1.65 7.75
CA LYS A 66 -5.85 -2.89 8.39
C LYS A 66 -7.21 -2.65 9.03
N ASN A 67 -8.15 -3.54 8.75
CA ASN A 67 -9.51 -3.50 9.26
C ASN A 67 -10.18 -2.14 9.06
N GLY A 68 -9.90 -1.48 7.93
CA GLY A 68 -10.48 -0.19 7.54
C GLY A 68 -9.81 1.04 8.15
N LYS A 69 -8.67 0.90 8.84
CA LYS A 69 -7.91 2.02 9.39
C LYS A 69 -6.51 2.08 8.79
N GLN A 70 -6.01 3.27 8.49
CA GLN A 70 -4.64 3.44 8.02
C GLN A 70 -3.63 2.98 9.09
N ILE A 71 -2.57 2.31 8.66
CA ILE A 71 -1.46 1.89 9.53
C ILE A 71 -0.21 2.66 9.16
N GLY A 72 0.41 3.30 10.15
CA GLY A 72 1.67 4.02 9.97
C GLY A 72 1.55 5.23 9.04
N LYS A 73 2.71 5.72 8.61
CA LYS A 73 2.84 6.83 7.66
C LYS A 73 2.71 6.33 6.22
N GLY A 74 2.43 7.25 5.30
CA GLY A 74 2.52 6.95 3.87
C GLY A 74 3.98 6.70 3.47
N ILE A 75 4.19 6.01 2.35
CA ILE A 75 5.53 5.91 1.73
C ILE A 75 5.52 6.83 0.53
N LEU A 76 6.31 7.90 0.59
CA LEU A 76 6.50 8.77 -0.56
C LEU A 76 7.36 8.04 -1.59
N LEU A 77 6.89 7.97 -2.83
CA LEU A 77 7.63 7.31 -3.90
C LEU A 77 8.68 8.27 -4.42
N LYS A 78 9.97 7.93 -4.35
CA LYS A 78 11.05 8.83 -4.82
C LYS A 78 11.09 8.99 -6.35
N ASP A 79 10.18 8.32 -7.06
CA ASP A 79 10.06 8.31 -8.50
C ASP A 79 8.57 8.37 -8.88
N ASN A 80 8.22 9.16 -9.90
CA ASN A 80 6.85 9.27 -10.41
C ASN A 80 6.62 8.28 -11.56
N PHE A 81 6.53 6.99 -11.23
CA PHE A 81 6.29 5.97 -12.25
C PHE A 81 4.80 5.86 -12.59
N GLU A 82 4.51 5.81 -13.89
CA GLU A 82 3.14 5.71 -14.41
C GLU A 82 2.50 4.33 -14.17
N SER A 83 3.29 3.30 -13.86
CA SER A 83 2.77 1.93 -13.80
C SER A 83 3.31 1.09 -12.64
N TYR A 84 2.39 0.71 -11.77
CA TYR A 84 2.61 -0.26 -10.70
C TYR A 84 1.65 -1.43 -10.82
N LYS A 85 2.13 -2.62 -10.49
CA LYS A 85 1.33 -3.84 -10.39
C LYS A 85 1.25 -4.28 -8.94
N LEU A 86 0.03 -4.46 -8.44
CA LEU A 86 -0.22 -5.09 -7.16
C LEU A 86 0.30 -6.53 -7.19
N PHE A 87 1.01 -6.93 -6.14
CA PHE A 87 1.39 -8.32 -5.94
C PHE A 87 1.11 -8.76 -4.50
N VAL A 88 0.85 -10.05 -4.37
CA VAL A 88 0.75 -10.75 -3.09
C VAL A 88 1.63 -11.99 -3.14
N THR A 89 2.36 -12.25 -2.06
CA THR A 89 3.11 -13.49 -1.86
C THR A 89 2.58 -14.18 -0.62
N LEU A 90 2.18 -15.44 -0.76
CA LEU A 90 1.62 -16.23 0.33
C LEU A 90 2.67 -17.25 0.78
N GLU A 91 2.83 -17.37 2.10
CA GLU A 91 3.72 -18.34 2.74
C GLU A 91 2.90 -18.94 3.89
N GLY A 92 2.40 -20.16 3.70
CA GLY A 92 1.62 -20.87 4.72
C GLY A 92 0.23 -20.29 5.04
N CYS A 93 -0.38 -19.54 4.11
CA CYS A 93 -1.73 -18.99 4.29
C CYS A 93 -2.50 -18.90 2.97
N SER A 94 -3.81 -18.72 3.05
CA SER A 94 -4.71 -18.42 1.93
C SER A 94 -5.37 -17.06 2.13
N VAL A 95 -5.64 -16.34 1.04
CA VAL A 95 -6.33 -15.05 1.09
C VAL A 95 -7.33 -14.93 -0.05
N GLU A 96 -8.32 -14.07 0.15
CA GLU A 96 -9.22 -13.59 -0.89
C GLU A 96 -8.80 -12.18 -1.32
N ALA A 97 -8.85 -11.90 -2.62
CA ALA A 97 -8.57 -10.58 -3.17
C ALA A 97 -9.87 -9.91 -3.62
N ASN A 98 -10.10 -8.68 -3.16
CA ASN A 98 -11.23 -7.86 -3.56
C ASN A 98 -10.73 -6.62 -4.31
N PHE A 99 -11.08 -6.51 -5.59
CA PHE A 99 -10.71 -5.38 -6.46
C PHE A 99 -11.83 -4.35 -6.63
N GLY A 100 -12.90 -4.45 -5.85
CA GLY A 100 -13.98 -3.47 -5.84
C GLY A 100 -14.99 -3.61 -6.98
N ASN A 101 -15.30 -4.84 -7.40
CA ASN A 101 -16.18 -5.11 -8.55
C ASN A 101 -17.58 -4.49 -8.46
N ASN A 102 -18.07 -4.23 -7.24
CA ASN A 102 -19.29 -3.46 -7.01
C ASN A 102 -19.02 -2.38 -5.96
N LEU A 103 -18.93 -1.11 -6.40
CA LEU A 103 -18.64 0.03 -5.52
C LEU A 103 -19.86 0.50 -4.71
N GLU A 104 -21.09 0.18 -5.15
CA GLU A 104 -22.32 0.58 -4.44
C GLU A 104 -22.41 -0.09 -3.07
N ILE A 105 -21.91 -1.32 -2.95
CA ILE A 105 -21.88 -2.07 -1.68
C ILE A 105 -20.69 -1.72 -0.80
N LYS A 106 -19.88 -0.70 -1.15
CA LYS A 106 -18.64 -0.32 -0.45
C LYS A 106 -17.73 -1.55 -0.22
N PRO A 107 -17.14 -2.11 -1.29
CA PRO A 107 -16.46 -3.39 -1.25
C PRO A 107 -15.17 -3.31 -0.44
N PHE A 108 -14.59 -2.12 -0.31
CA PHE A 108 -13.41 -1.89 0.52
C PHE A 108 -13.81 -1.62 1.97
N LYS A 109 -13.10 -2.27 2.89
CA LYS A 109 -13.26 -2.00 4.34
C LYS A 109 -12.81 -0.58 4.72
N TYR A 110 -11.86 -0.03 3.99
CA TYR A 110 -11.42 1.37 4.12
C TYR A 110 -12.35 2.29 3.34
N ASP A 111 -12.82 3.36 3.99
CA ASP A 111 -13.64 4.37 3.35
C ASP A 111 -12.77 5.40 2.62
N ILE A 112 -12.59 5.17 1.32
CA ILE A 112 -11.79 6.03 0.44
C ILE A 112 -12.35 7.46 0.37
N SER A 113 -13.66 7.67 0.57
CA SER A 113 -14.25 9.02 0.55
C SER A 113 -13.78 9.90 1.71
N ASN A 114 -13.30 9.28 2.79
CA ASN A 114 -12.75 9.93 3.97
C ASN A 114 -11.22 9.97 3.95
N HIS A 115 -10.59 9.71 2.80
CA HIS A 115 -9.14 9.74 2.69
C HIS A 115 -8.62 11.17 2.82
N LEU A 116 -7.91 11.44 3.91
CA LEU A 116 -7.19 12.69 4.10
C LEU A 116 -5.80 12.56 3.47
N VAL A 117 -5.39 13.59 2.72
CA VAL A 117 -4.03 13.65 2.17
C VAL A 117 -3.04 13.53 3.31
N VAL A 118 -2.25 12.45 3.28
CA VAL A 118 -1.26 12.19 4.30
C VAL A 118 -0.18 13.27 4.22
N THR A 119 0.14 13.90 5.35
CA THR A 119 1.19 14.93 5.45
C THR A 119 2.50 14.38 5.99
N GLU A 120 2.49 13.16 6.53
CA GLU A 120 3.65 12.50 7.10
C GLU A 120 4.01 11.24 6.32
N PHE A 121 5.27 11.18 5.85
CA PHE A 121 5.81 10.07 5.09
C PHE A 121 7.00 9.43 5.81
N TYR A 122 7.23 8.16 5.50
CA TYR A 122 8.48 7.44 5.77
C TYR A 122 9.57 7.79 4.74
#